data_AF-A0A259DGV9-F1
#
_entry.id   AF-A0A259DGV9-F1
#
_cell.length_a   1.000
_cell.length_b   1.000
_cell.length_c   1.000
_cell.angle_alpha   90.00
_cell.angle_beta   90.00
_cell.angle_gamma   90.00
#
_symmetry.space_group_name_H-M   'P 1'
#
loop_
_entity.id
_entity.type
_entity.pdbx_description
1 polymer ?
#
loop_
_entity_poly.entity_id
_entity_poly.type
_entity_poly.pdbx_seq_one_letter_code
_entity_poly.pdbx_strand_id
1 'polypeptide(L)'
;MLEALINFPILPLLRDALWGIVGLIVILVFHGSAINHIYMRFDRRTSKCLKLSQYNRVFAHFYASFAFIALTHVLEIFLWAIFIFSFSLFKEPIEAILFAGSCYTTVGFEPDALPDGWKTLAFFISFTGLFSLAWTTSIMFGMTSVYKEAWNLKYKNRLDL
;
A
#
# COMPACT_ATOMS: atom_id res chain seq x y z
N MET A 1 34.68 -11.52 15.65
CA MET A 1 34.04 -11.99 14.40
C MET A 1 33.54 -13.43 14.53
N LEU A 2 34.39 -14.40 14.89
CA LEU A 2 33.99 -15.81 15.08
C LEU A 2 32.91 -16.00 16.16
N GLU A 3 33.08 -15.34 17.32
CA GLU A 3 32.09 -15.38 18.42
C GLU A 3 30.73 -14.80 18.03
N ALA A 4 30.70 -13.77 17.19
CA ALA A 4 29.45 -13.16 16.71
C ALA A 4 28.69 -14.10 15.76
N LEU A 5 29.40 -14.91 14.97
CA LEU A 5 28.80 -15.90 14.08
C LEU A 5 28.25 -17.10 14.86
N ILE A 6 28.98 -17.55 15.90
CA ILE A 6 28.57 -18.67 16.75
C ILE A 6 27.33 -18.31 17.57
N ASN A 7 27.27 -17.08 18.08
CA ASN A 7 26.14 -16.59 18.88
C ASN A 7 25.03 -15.95 18.04
N PHE A 8 25.11 -16.05 16.71
CA PHE A 8 24.11 -15.44 15.84
C PHE A 8 22.76 -16.19 16.01
N PRO A 9 21.65 -15.49 16.30
CA PRO A 9 20.36 -16.12 16.57
C PRO A 9 19.68 -16.58 15.27
N ILE A 10 20.23 -17.60 14.61
CA ILE A 10 19.74 -18.12 13.31
C ILE A 10 18.30 -18.61 13.42
N LEU A 11 17.95 -19.34 14.48
CA LEU A 11 16.61 -19.93 14.62
C LEU A 11 15.51 -18.85 14.79
N PRO A 12 15.65 -17.86 15.70
CA PRO A 12 14.74 -16.71 15.75
C PRO A 12 14.66 -15.96 14.41
N LEU A 13 15.80 -15.71 13.76
CA LEU A 13 15.83 -15.03 12.46
C LEU A 13 15.01 -15.78 11.40
N LEU A 14 15.19 -17.10 11.26
CA LEU A 14 14.47 -17.90 10.28
C LEU A 14 12.96 -17.93 10.56
N ARG A 15 12.59 -18.01 11.84
CA ARG A 15 11.18 -17.94 12.27
C ARG A 15 10.55 -16.61 11.89
N ASP A 16 11.22 -15.50 12.21
CA ASP A 16 10.71 -14.16 11.90
C ASP A 16 10.63 -13.92 10.40
N ALA A 17 11.65 -14.37 9.66
CA ALA A 17 11.66 -14.29 8.20
C ALA A 17 10.50 -15.07 7.59
N LEU A 18 10.21 -16.27 8.09
CA LEU A 18 9.07 -17.06 7.63
C LEU A 18 7.76 -16.29 7.84
N TRP A 19 7.51 -15.79 9.05
CA TRP A 19 6.29 -15.03 9.36
C TRP A 19 6.20 -13.71 8.59
N GLY A 20 7.32 -13.01 8.44
CA GLY A 20 7.42 -11.78 7.66
C GLY A 20 7.14 -12.01 6.18
N ILE A 21 7.69 -13.07 5.58
CA ILE A 21 7.42 -13.46 4.19
C ILE A 21 5.93 -13.83 4.01
N VAL A 22 5.36 -14.59 4.94
CA VAL A 22 3.92 -14.94 4.89
C VAL A 22 3.05 -13.69 4.93
N GLY A 23 3.29 -12.79 5.90
CA GLY A 23 2.55 -11.53 6.02
C GLY A 23 2.68 -10.65 4.77
N LEU A 24 3.91 -10.52 4.25
CA LEU A 24 4.21 -9.78 3.02
C LEU A 24 3.43 -10.36 1.83
N ILE A 25 3.48 -11.67 1.60
CA ILE A 25 2.80 -12.31 0.45
C ILE A 25 1.28 -12.11 0.56
N VAL A 26 0.70 -12.36 1.74
CA VAL A 26 -0.73 -12.20 1.97
C VAL A 26 -1.19 -10.77 1.65
N ILE A 27 -0.45 -9.78 2.14
CA ILE A 27 -0.79 -8.38 1.93
C ILE A 27 -0.56 -7.95 0.49
N LEU A 28 0.50 -8.40 -0.20
CA LEU A 28 0.70 -8.09 -1.61
C LEU A 28 -0.37 -8.72 -2.51
N VAL A 29 -0.85 -9.93 -2.19
CA VAL A 29 -1.97 -10.55 -2.92
C VAL A 29 -3.26 -9.76 -2.69
N PHE A 30 -3.52 -9.34 -1.45
CA PHE A 30 -4.64 -8.45 -1.13
C PHE A 30 -4.55 -7.13 -1.90
N HIS A 31 -3.40 -6.46 -1.81
CA HIS A 31 -3.11 -5.18 -2.48
C HIS A 31 -3.35 -5.28 -3.98
N GLY A 32 -2.65 -6.21 -4.64
CA GLY A 32 -2.74 -6.42 -6.08
C GLY A 32 -4.17 -6.73 -6.53
N SER A 33 -4.92 -7.50 -5.75
CA SER A 33 -6.33 -7.78 -6.05
C SER A 33 -7.21 -6.54 -5.93
N ALA A 34 -7.07 -5.78 -4.85
CA ALA A 34 -7.86 -4.58 -4.57
C ALA A 34 -7.59 -3.48 -5.60
N ILE A 35 -6.33 -3.13 -5.85
CA ILE A 35 -5.97 -2.06 -6.79
C ILE A 35 -6.34 -2.41 -8.23
N ASN A 36 -6.17 -3.67 -8.66
CA ASN A 36 -6.56 -4.09 -10.00
C ASN A 36 -8.07 -4.02 -10.16
N HIS A 37 -8.84 -4.41 -9.14
CA HIS A 37 -10.29 -4.26 -9.16
C HIS A 37 -10.70 -2.78 -9.30
N ILE A 38 -10.10 -1.89 -8.51
CA ILE A 38 -10.35 -0.44 -8.57
C ILE A 38 -9.99 0.11 -9.95
N TYR A 39 -8.80 -0.23 -10.47
CA TYR A 39 -8.31 0.26 -11.75
C TYR A 39 -9.15 -0.23 -12.94
N MET A 40 -9.49 -1.52 -13.00
CA MET A 40 -10.37 -2.07 -14.03
C MET A 40 -11.77 -1.43 -13.99
N ARG A 41 -12.27 -1.13 -12.79
CA ARG A 41 -13.54 -0.43 -12.60
C ARG A 41 -13.47 1.02 -13.03
N PHE A 42 -12.37 1.71 -12.75
CA PHE A 42 -12.09 3.07 -13.20
C PHE A 42 -12.07 3.11 -14.73
N ASP A 43 -11.20 2.30 -15.36
CA ASP A 43 -10.98 2.27 -16.80
C ASP A 43 -12.28 2.05 -17.59
N ARG A 44 -13.06 1.03 -17.20
CA ARG A 44 -14.36 0.73 -17.84
C ARG A 44 -15.34 1.91 -17.75
N ARG A 45 -15.38 2.60 -16.61
CA ARG A 45 -16.33 3.70 -16.38
C ARG A 45 -15.91 4.99 -17.07
N THR A 46 -14.63 5.33 -17.00
CA THR A 46 -14.09 6.54 -17.63
C THR A 46 -14.11 6.42 -19.14
N SER A 47 -13.77 5.25 -19.70
CA SER A 47 -13.92 4.98 -21.13
C SER A 47 -15.36 5.21 -21.63
N LYS A 48 -16.37 4.75 -20.86
CA LYS A 48 -17.78 5.02 -21.20
C LYS A 48 -18.13 6.51 -21.08
N CYS A 49 -17.64 7.19 -20.04
CA CYS A 49 -17.91 8.60 -19.83
C CYS A 49 -17.28 9.48 -20.93
N LEU A 50 -16.06 9.17 -21.36
CA LEU A 50 -15.37 9.86 -22.46
C LEU A 50 -16.15 9.74 -23.77
N LYS A 51 -16.61 8.52 -24.13
CA LYS A 51 -17.44 8.30 -25.33
C LYS A 51 -18.76 9.09 -25.32
N LEU A 52 -19.28 9.42 -24.14
CA LEU A 52 -20.51 10.19 -23.96
C LEU A 52 -20.25 11.67 -23.64
N SER A 53 -19.00 12.14 -23.76
CA SER A 53 -18.59 13.51 -23.41
C SER A 53 -18.92 13.93 -21.96
N GLN A 54 -19.02 12.96 -21.05
CA GLN A 54 -19.36 13.16 -19.63
C GLN A 54 -18.10 13.42 -18.78
N TYR A 55 -17.33 14.45 -19.11
CA TYR A 55 -16.01 14.70 -18.53
C TYR A 55 -16.01 14.89 -16.99
N ASN A 56 -17.05 15.55 -16.44
CA ASN A 56 -17.16 15.70 -14.98
C ASN A 56 -17.28 14.35 -14.25
N ARG A 57 -17.89 13.35 -14.89
CA ARG A 57 -17.97 11.99 -14.31
C ARG A 57 -16.63 11.28 -14.35
N VAL A 58 -15.77 11.57 -15.33
CA VAL A 58 -14.38 11.09 -15.35
C VAL A 58 -13.63 11.62 -14.13
N PHE A 59 -13.74 12.92 -13.84
CA PHE A 59 -13.11 13.52 -12.65
C PHE A 59 -13.64 12.92 -11.34
N ALA A 60 -14.96 12.73 -11.23
CA ALA A 60 -15.56 12.09 -10.06
C ALA A 60 -15.06 10.65 -9.87
N HIS A 61 -14.96 9.86 -10.95
CA HIS A 61 -14.40 8.51 -10.90
C HIS A 61 -12.91 8.50 -10.54
N PHE A 62 -12.14 9.49 -10.96
CA PHE A 62 -10.74 9.65 -10.57
C PHE A 62 -10.59 9.85 -9.06
N TYR A 63 -11.26 10.86 -8.48
CA TYR A 63 -11.15 11.14 -7.05
C TYR A 63 -11.75 10.02 -6.19
N ALA A 64 -12.83 9.38 -6.63
CA ALA A 64 -13.38 8.22 -5.93
C ALA A 64 -12.36 7.06 -5.91
N SER A 65 -11.74 6.76 -7.05
CA SER A 65 -10.75 5.67 -7.14
C SER A 65 -9.49 6.00 -6.34
N PHE A 66 -9.03 7.25 -6.36
CA PHE A 66 -7.92 7.73 -5.53
C PHE A 66 -8.21 7.53 -4.03
N ALA A 67 -9.43 7.86 -3.57
CA ALA A 67 -9.83 7.63 -2.18
C ALA A 67 -9.86 6.14 -1.82
N PHE A 68 -10.38 5.27 -2.69
CA PHE A 68 -10.38 3.82 -2.44
C PHE A 68 -8.97 3.22 -2.42
N ILE A 69 -8.07 3.71 -3.26
CA ILE A 69 -6.64 3.33 -3.22
C ILE A 69 -6.03 3.72 -1.87
N ALA A 70 -6.24 4.96 -1.41
CA ALA A 70 -5.75 5.41 -0.12
C ALA A 70 -6.30 4.56 1.04
N LEU A 71 -7.60 4.24 1.02
CA LEU A 71 -8.22 3.35 2.00
C LEU A 71 -7.64 1.92 1.96
N THR A 72 -7.26 1.43 0.78
CA THR A 72 -6.61 0.11 0.63
C THR A 72 -5.28 0.09 1.39
N HIS A 73 -4.45 1.13 1.26
CA HIS A 73 -3.21 1.23 2.02
C HIS A 73 -3.45 1.32 3.55
N VAL A 74 -4.45 2.08 3.99
CA VAL A 74 -4.81 2.15 5.41
C VAL A 74 -5.23 0.77 5.94
N LEU A 75 -6.01 0.01 5.16
CA LEU A 75 -6.39 -1.36 5.53
C LEU A 75 -5.17 -2.28 5.62
N GLU A 76 -4.17 -2.15 4.76
CA GLU A 76 -2.94 -2.94 4.83
C GLU A 76 -2.14 -2.67 6.10
N ILE A 77 -2.09 -1.41 6.55
CA ILE A 77 -1.50 -1.04 7.84
C ILE A 77 -2.26 -1.73 8.98
N PHE A 78 -3.59 -1.74 8.94
CA PHE A 78 -4.39 -2.46 9.94
C PHE A 78 -4.20 -3.97 9.89
N LEU A 79 -4.07 -4.57 8.70
CA LEU A 79 -3.78 -6.00 8.57
C LEU A 79 -2.42 -6.35 9.19
N TRP A 80 -1.39 -5.54 8.95
CA TRP A 80 -0.10 -5.69 9.63
C TRP A 80 -0.22 -5.52 11.14
N ALA A 81 -0.95 -4.50 11.60
CA ALA A 81 -1.17 -4.26 13.03
C ALA A 81 -1.86 -5.44 13.72
N ILE A 82 -2.91 -6.00 13.11
CA ILE A 82 -3.60 -7.20 13.60
C ILE A 82 -2.64 -8.39 13.64
N PHE A 83 -1.85 -8.58 12.59
CA PHE A 83 -0.87 -9.66 12.49
C PHE A 83 0.14 -9.59 13.65
N ILE A 84 0.81 -8.45 13.85
CA ILE A 84 1.81 -8.31 14.92
C ILE A 84 1.19 -8.36 16.33
N PHE A 85 -0.01 -7.81 16.50
CA PHE A 85 -0.73 -7.84 17.77
C PHE A 85 -1.14 -9.26 18.16
N SER A 86 -1.43 -10.13 17.18
CA SER A 86 -1.77 -11.54 17.42
C SER A 86 -0.62 -12.36 18.04
N PHE A 87 0.63 -11.91 17.90
CA PHE A 87 1.81 -12.48 18.55
C PHE A 87 2.12 -11.85 19.92
N SER A 88 1.25 -10.96 20.41
CA SER A 88 1.42 -10.24 21.69
C SER A 88 2.74 -9.46 21.77
N LEU A 89 3.20 -8.90 20.64
CA LEU A 89 4.45 -8.13 20.55
C LEU A 89 4.32 -6.72 21.16
N PHE A 90 3.08 -6.23 21.28
CA PHE A 90 2.74 -4.93 21.86
C PHE A 90 1.68 -5.10 22.94
N LYS A 91 1.64 -4.16 23.90
CA LYS A 91 0.65 -4.19 24.98
C LYS A 91 -0.67 -3.58 24.51
N GLU A 92 -0.59 -2.47 23.79
CA GLU A 92 -1.75 -1.73 23.32
C GLU A 92 -1.89 -1.84 21.79
N PRO A 93 -3.11 -2.05 21.25
CA PRO A 93 -3.32 -2.14 19.80
C PRO A 93 -2.84 -0.91 19.03
N ILE A 94 -2.88 0.28 19.65
CA ILE A 94 -2.43 1.52 19.03
C ILE A 94 -0.92 1.51 18.76
N GLU A 95 -0.11 0.88 19.61
CA GLU A 95 1.35 0.76 19.41
C GLU A 95 1.63 -0.08 18.16
N ALA A 96 0.91 -1.18 17.98
CA ALA A 96 1.00 -2.02 16.79
C ALA A 96 0.61 -1.24 15.51
N ILE A 97 -0.45 -0.44 15.56
CA ILE A 97 -0.88 0.40 14.41
C ILE A 97 0.19 1.44 14.07
N LEU A 98 0.72 2.15 15.06
CA LEU A 98 1.74 3.19 14.87
C LEU A 98 3.03 2.58 14.32
N PHE A 99 3.49 1.46 14.89
CA PHE A 99 4.66 0.74 14.43
C PHE A 99 4.50 0.24 12.98
N ALA A 100 3.39 -0.47 12.70
CA ALA A 100 3.10 -0.98 11.35
C ALA A 100 3.01 0.16 10.32
N GLY A 101 2.33 1.25 10.66
CA GLY A 101 2.19 2.42 9.80
C GLY A 101 3.53 3.10 9.54
N SER A 102 4.36 3.25 10.57
CA SER A 102 5.69 3.85 10.49
C SER A 102 6.62 3.07 9.56
N CYS A 103 6.66 1.73 9.68
CA CYS A 103 7.41 0.87 8.78
C CYS A 103 6.83 0.85 7.36
N TYR A 104 5.52 0.59 7.22
CA TYR A 104 4.86 0.42 5.92
C TYR A 104 4.99 1.67 5.04
N THR A 105 4.81 2.85 5.63
CA THR A 105 4.96 4.12 4.89
C THR A 105 6.42 4.52 4.68
N THR A 106 7.36 3.79 5.28
CA THR A 106 8.81 4.07 5.28
C THR A 106 9.20 5.41 5.91
N VAL A 107 8.28 6.04 6.66
CA VAL A 107 8.53 7.31 7.35
C VAL A 107 9.45 7.11 8.56
N GLY A 108 9.27 6.00 9.29
CA GLY A 108 10.14 5.65 10.42
C GLY A 108 10.05 6.63 11.61
N PHE A 109 8.89 7.24 11.84
CA PHE A 109 8.66 8.16 12.97
C PHE A 109 8.51 7.46 14.33
N GLU A 110 8.41 6.13 14.34
CA GLU A 110 8.24 5.30 15.53
C GLU A 110 9.53 4.51 15.72
N PRO A 111 10.14 4.50 16.92
CA PRO A 111 11.33 3.70 17.17
C PRO A 111 11.07 2.21 16.99
N ASP A 112 12.15 1.44 16.78
CA ASP A 112 12.07 -0.01 16.82
C ASP A 112 11.71 -0.47 18.24
N ALA A 113 10.46 -0.87 18.42
CA ALA A 113 9.87 -1.30 19.67
C ALA A 113 9.65 -2.82 19.73
N LEU A 114 10.07 -3.56 18.70
CA LEU A 114 9.91 -5.00 18.68
C LEU A 114 10.90 -5.69 19.65
N PRO A 115 10.46 -6.74 20.36
CA PRO A 115 11.34 -7.55 21.19
C PRO A 115 12.52 -8.13 20.40
N ASP A 116 13.60 -8.44 21.11
CA ASP A 116 14.74 -9.11 20.49
C ASP A 116 14.30 -10.44 19.85
N GLY A 117 14.78 -10.66 18.62
CA GLY A 117 14.33 -11.76 17.80
C GLY A 117 12.93 -11.58 17.23
N TRP A 118 12.42 -10.35 17.05
CA TRP A 118 11.30 -10.04 16.13
C TRP A 118 11.61 -8.88 15.18
N LYS A 119 12.73 -8.18 15.40
CA LYS A 119 13.11 -6.93 14.74
C LYS A 119 13.12 -6.99 13.21
N THR A 120 13.38 -8.17 12.63
CA THR A 120 13.35 -8.32 11.16
C THR A 120 11.96 -8.19 10.56
N LEU A 121 10.90 -8.26 11.36
CA LEU A 121 9.54 -8.02 10.89
C LEU A 121 9.34 -6.59 10.37
N ALA A 122 10.01 -5.60 10.97
CA ALA A 122 10.01 -4.21 10.53
C ALA A 122 10.44 -4.08 9.04
N PHE A 123 11.43 -4.88 8.64
CA PHE A 123 11.93 -4.93 7.27
C PHE A 123 10.85 -5.46 6.31
N PHE A 124 10.14 -6.53 6.66
CA PHE A 124 9.09 -7.09 5.80
C PHE A 124 7.87 -6.17 5.68
N ILE A 125 7.49 -5.48 6.77
CA ILE A 125 6.43 -4.46 6.74
C ILE A 125 6.82 -3.34 5.77
N SER A 126 8.04 -2.83 5.89
CA SER A 126 8.58 -1.77 5.01
C SER A 126 8.63 -2.21 3.55
N PHE A 127 9.10 -3.42 3.26
CA PHE A 127 9.12 -3.98 1.91
C PHE A 127 7.72 -4.11 1.32
N THR A 128 6.75 -4.55 2.11
CA THR A 128 5.36 -4.66 1.68
C THR A 128 4.83 -3.29 1.24
N GLY A 129 5.01 -2.26 2.07
CA GLY A 129 4.56 -0.92 1.75
C GLY A 129 5.27 -0.31 0.55
N LEU A 130 6.58 -0.52 0.41
CA LEU A 130 7.35 -0.06 -0.75
C LEU A 130 6.82 -0.66 -2.06
N PHE A 131 6.58 -1.98 -2.10
CA PHE A 131 6.03 -2.65 -3.28
C PHE A 131 4.59 -2.20 -3.58
N SER A 132 3.74 -2.08 -2.55
CA SER A 132 2.36 -1.60 -2.70
C SER A 132 2.31 -0.17 -3.25
N LEU A 133 3.12 0.76 -2.69
CA LEU A 133 3.17 2.14 -3.15
C LEU A 133 3.75 2.25 -4.57
N ALA A 134 4.75 1.45 -4.91
CA ALA A 134 5.32 1.42 -6.26
C ALA A 134 4.29 0.95 -7.31
N TRP A 135 3.55 -0.12 -7.02
CA TRP A 135 2.48 -0.59 -7.90
C TRP A 135 1.37 0.45 -8.04
N THR A 136 0.91 1.01 -6.91
CA THR A 136 -0.12 2.06 -6.90
C THR A 136 0.31 3.28 -7.72
N THR A 137 1.57 3.70 -7.61
CA THR A 137 2.12 4.81 -8.40
C THR A 137 2.03 4.53 -9.90
N SER A 138 2.37 3.32 -10.35
CA SER A 138 2.24 2.91 -11.75
C SER A 138 0.79 3.02 -12.27
N ILE A 139 -0.19 2.56 -11.48
CA ILE A 139 -1.62 2.67 -11.81
C ILE A 139 -2.07 4.13 -11.84
N MET A 140 -1.64 4.93 -10.86
CA MET A 140 -2.00 6.35 -10.75
C MET A 140 -1.51 7.18 -11.94
N PHE A 141 -0.35 6.85 -12.53
CA PHE A 141 0.10 7.47 -13.78
C PHE A 141 -0.88 7.23 -14.93
N GLY A 142 -1.39 6.00 -15.07
CA GLY A 142 -2.43 5.68 -16.05
C GLY A 142 -3.72 6.47 -15.81
N MET A 143 -4.20 6.49 -14.57
CA MET A 143 -5.42 7.22 -14.19
C MET A 143 -5.30 8.73 -14.44
N THR A 144 -4.15 9.32 -14.15
CA THR A 144 -3.87 10.75 -14.34
C THR A 144 -3.85 11.11 -15.83
N SER A 145 -3.41 10.20 -16.70
CA SER A 145 -3.45 10.39 -18.14
C SER A 145 -4.89 10.52 -18.66
N VAL A 146 -5.80 9.66 -18.21
CA VAL A 146 -7.24 9.73 -18.54
C VAL A 146 -7.87 11.01 -18.00
N TYR A 147 -7.50 11.42 -16.78
CA TYR A 147 -7.96 12.69 -16.20
C TYR A 147 -7.55 13.88 -17.10
N LYS A 148 -6.29 13.93 -17.53
CA LYS A 148 -5.74 14.97 -18.39
C LYS A 148 -6.45 15.00 -19.76
N GLU A 149 -6.76 13.85 -20.33
CA GLU A 149 -7.52 13.75 -21.58
C GLU A 149 -8.91 14.38 -21.44
N ALA A 150 -9.66 14.00 -20.41
CA ALA A 150 -10.98 14.57 -20.14
C ALA A 150 -10.93 16.08 -19.89
N TRP A 151 -9.87 16.58 -19.23
CA TRP A 151 -9.64 18.00 -19.04
C TRP A 151 -9.47 18.75 -20.37
N ASN A 152 -8.61 18.24 -21.24
CA ASN A 152 -8.35 18.85 -22.54
C ASN A 152 -9.62 18.88 -23.41
N LEU A 153 -10.36 17.78 -23.49
CA LEU A 153 -11.60 17.71 -24.25
C LEU A 153 -12.68 18.67 -23.72
N LYS A 154 -12.75 18.87 -22.40
CA LYS A 154 -13.73 19.76 -21.79
C LYS A 154 -13.42 21.25 -22.00
N TYR A 155 -12.15 21.62 -21.85
CA TYR A 155 -11.74 23.02 -21.71
C TYR A 155 -10.88 23.55 -22.84
N LYS A 156 -10.00 22.73 -23.42
CA LYS A 156 -9.05 23.19 -24.45
C LYS A 156 -9.76 23.49 -25.77
N ASN A 157 -10.69 22.62 -26.17
CA ASN A 157 -11.51 22.84 -27.37
C ASN A 157 -12.52 24.00 -27.25
N ARG A 158 -12.65 24.64 -26.08
CA ARG A 158 -13.53 25.82 -25.88
C ARG A 158 -12.81 27.16 -25.98
N LEU A 159 -11.47 27.16 -26.01
CA LEU A 159 -10.66 28.38 -26.10
C LEU A 159 -10.27 28.72 -27.55
N ASP A 160 -10.54 27.80 -28.49
CA ASP A 160 -10.26 27.95 -29.92
C ASP A 160 -11.53 28.36 -30.73
N LEU A 161 -12.62 28.75 -30.04
CA LEU A 161 -13.88 29.29 -30.58
C LEU A 161 -14.14 30.69 -29.99
#